data_AF-A0A954IAA7-F1
#
_entry.id   AF-A0A954IAA7-F1
#
_cell.length_a   1.000
_cell.length_b   1.000
_cell.length_c   1.000
_cell.angle_alpha   90.00
_cell.angle_beta   90.00
_cell.angle_gamma   90.00
#
_symmetry.space_group_name_H-M   'P 1'
#
loop_
_entity.id
_entity.type
_entity.pdbx_description
1 polymer ?
#
loop_
_entity_poly.entity_id
_entity_poly.type
_entity_poly.pdbx_seq_one_letter_code
_entity_poly.pdbx_strand_id
1 'polypeptide(L)'
;AMGGFYVQHNIGIAFRTFAFGVFVGIGTVQELVFNAIVLGMFTGYVVSQGGLMAQNFFTFVIGHGSFELTAIVIAGCAGLVLGQGILFPGKRTRIDSLRHHGKQSLQLAMGAGLMLAVAAMIEGFWSPLPTLPVIKYIVGAMLWLTVILYLTLAGRGEVIHED
;
A
#
# COMPACT_ATOMS: atom_id res chain seq x y z
N ALA A 1 -7.91 1.02 -22.03
CA ALA A 1 -6.50 1.48 -22.01
C ALA A 1 -6.09 2.23 -20.74
N MET A 2 -7.02 2.74 -19.91
CA MET A 2 -6.72 3.45 -18.64
C MET A 2 -6.11 2.56 -17.54
N GLY A 3 -6.49 1.28 -17.43
CA GLY A 3 -6.02 0.40 -16.35
C GLY A 3 -4.48 0.24 -16.28
N GLY A 4 -3.79 0.25 -17.42
CA GLY A 4 -2.32 0.15 -17.46
C GLY A 4 -1.59 1.38 -16.89
N PHE A 5 -2.20 2.57 -16.99
CA PHE A 5 -1.63 3.80 -16.45
C PHE A 5 -1.69 3.81 -14.92
N TYR A 6 -2.81 3.39 -14.33
CA TYR A 6 -2.97 3.35 -12.87
C TYR A 6 -2.12 2.25 -12.21
N VAL A 7 -2.04 1.07 -12.85
CA VAL A 7 -1.09 0.00 -12.47
C VAL A 7 0.32 0.55 -12.38
N GLN A 8 0.80 1.26 -13.41
CA GLN A 8 2.16 1.80 -13.43
C GLN A 8 2.39 2.87 -12.36
N HIS A 9 1.39 3.70 -12.09
CA HIS A 9 1.52 4.80 -11.15
C HIS A 9 1.68 4.31 -9.70
N ASN A 10 0.73 3.50 -9.21
CA ASN A 10 0.71 3.11 -7.79
C ASN A 10 1.74 2.01 -7.48
N ILE A 11 2.03 1.11 -8.44
CA ILE A 11 3.19 0.21 -8.34
C ILE A 11 4.50 1.01 -8.33
N GLY A 12 4.60 2.07 -9.15
CA GLY A 12 5.76 2.96 -9.16
C GLY A 12 5.98 3.64 -7.80
N ILE A 13 4.91 4.16 -7.17
CA ILE A 13 4.98 4.75 -5.82
C ILE A 13 5.45 3.72 -4.80
N ALA A 14 4.81 2.54 -4.76
CA ALA A 14 5.16 1.50 -3.79
C ALA A 14 6.59 0.99 -3.98
N PHE A 15 7.02 0.82 -5.23
CA PHE A 15 8.38 0.41 -5.55
C PHE A 15 9.40 1.46 -5.09
N ARG A 16 9.20 2.75 -5.38
CA ARG A 16 10.09 3.83 -4.88
C ARG A 16 10.09 3.89 -3.36
N THR A 17 8.92 3.79 -2.74
CA THR A 17 8.74 3.80 -1.29
C THR A 17 9.55 2.68 -0.62
N PHE A 18 9.51 1.47 -1.18
CA PHE A 18 10.33 0.34 -0.75
C PHE A 18 11.83 0.56 -1.05
N ALA A 19 12.17 0.84 -2.31
CA ALA A 19 13.55 0.88 -2.79
C ALA A 19 14.38 1.99 -2.12
N PHE A 20 13.76 3.15 -1.86
CA PHE A 20 14.42 4.25 -1.18
C PHE A 20 14.66 3.99 0.31
N GLY A 21 14.20 2.86 0.84
CA GLY A 21 14.57 2.35 2.16
C GLY A 21 16.07 2.12 2.33
N VAL A 22 16.77 1.84 1.22
CA VAL A 22 18.24 1.70 1.20
C VAL A 22 18.95 2.99 1.65
N PHE A 23 18.31 4.16 1.49
CA PHE A 23 18.77 5.42 2.04
C PHE A 23 18.35 5.57 3.51
N VAL A 24 18.58 4.51 4.30
CA VAL A 24 18.38 4.53 5.75
C VAL A 24 16.91 4.83 6.14
N GLY A 25 15.96 4.50 5.27
CA GLY A 25 14.53 4.77 5.47
C GLY A 25 14.09 6.23 5.24
N ILE A 26 15.02 7.18 5.06
CA ILE A 26 14.66 8.60 4.86
C ILE A 26 13.88 8.78 3.56
N GLY A 27 14.34 8.17 2.47
CA GLY A 27 13.65 8.27 1.18
C GLY A 27 12.28 7.57 1.18
N THR A 28 12.12 6.50 1.96
CA THR A 28 10.81 5.87 2.20
C THR A 28 9.84 6.84 2.87
N VAL A 29 10.27 7.49 3.96
CA VAL A 29 9.43 8.47 4.67
C VAL A 29 9.09 9.65 3.77
N GLN A 30 10.05 10.15 3.00
CA GLN A 30 9.83 11.24 2.05
C GLN A 30 8.75 10.89 1.02
N GLU A 31 8.82 9.71 0.39
CA GLU A 31 7.80 9.27 -0.58
C GLU A 31 6.43 9.14 0.08
N LEU A 32 6.34 8.55 1.28
CA LEU A 32 5.07 8.43 2.01
C LEU A 32 4.45 9.79 2.31
N VAL A 33 5.25 10.73 2.85
CA VAL A 33 4.78 12.08 3.20
C VAL A 33 4.34 12.83 1.96
N PHE A 34 5.15 12.80 0.90
CA PHE A 34 4.82 13.49 -0.35
C PHE A 34 3.51 12.98 -0.96
N ASN A 35 3.35 11.66 -1.09
CA ASN A 35 2.13 11.08 -1.65
C ASN A 35 0.92 11.30 -0.73
N ALA A 36 1.09 11.27 0.59
CA ALA A 36 0.02 11.58 1.54
C ALA A 36 -0.46 13.03 1.43
N ILE A 37 0.47 14.00 1.28
CA ILE A 37 0.13 15.41 1.08
C ILE A 37 -0.65 15.58 -0.23
N VAL A 38 -0.14 15.02 -1.34
CA VAL A 38 -0.79 15.13 -2.65
C VAL A 38 -2.19 14.53 -2.63
N LEU A 39 -2.35 13.32 -2.07
CA LEU A 39 -3.64 12.64 -1.94
C LEU A 39 -4.60 13.45 -1.06
N GLY A 40 -4.12 13.98 0.06
CA GLY A 40 -4.90 14.80 0.99
C GLY A 40 -5.37 16.11 0.35
N MET A 41 -4.48 16.80 -0.38
CA MET A 41 -4.82 18.02 -1.11
C MET A 41 -5.86 17.77 -2.19
N PHE A 42 -5.68 16.73 -3.01
CA PHE A 42 -6.63 16.38 -4.07
C PHE A 42 -7.99 15.99 -3.50
N THR A 43 -8.00 15.12 -2.49
CA THR A 43 -9.24 14.70 -1.81
C THR A 43 -9.94 15.89 -1.17
N GLY A 44 -9.21 16.75 -0.44
CA GLY A 44 -9.76 17.95 0.19
C GLY A 44 -10.37 18.93 -0.82
N TYR A 45 -9.71 19.12 -1.97
CA TYR A 45 -10.25 19.92 -3.06
C TYR A 45 -11.54 19.30 -3.64
N VAL A 46 -11.56 18.00 -3.93
CA VAL A 46 -12.76 17.33 -4.46
C VAL A 46 -13.93 17.40 -3.47
N VAL A 47 -13.66 17.22 -2.18
CA VAL A 47 -14.66 17.35 -1.12
C VAL A 47 -15.19 18.78 -1.04
N SER A 48 -14.34 19.81 -1.20
CA SER A 48 -14.77 21.20 -1.16
C SER A 48 -15.69 21.60 -2.33
N GLN A 49 -15.59 20.92 -3.48
CA GLN A 49 -16.53 21.08 -4.59
C GLN A 49 -17.91 20.48 -4.29
N GLY A 50 -17.98 19.48 -3.41
CA GLY A 50 -19.22 18.85 -2.95
C GLY A 50 -20.01 18.11 -4.05
N GLY A 51 -21.27 17.81 -3.72
CA GLY A 51 -22.25 17.24 -4.65
C GLY A 51 -21.82 15.95 -5.34
N LEU A 52 -22.12 15.86 -6.64
CA LEU A 52 -21.87 14.69 -7.47
C LEU A 52 -20.37 14.40 -7.65
N MET A 53 -19.53 15.44 -7.65
CA MET A 53 -18.07 15.29 -7.82
C MET A 53 -17.48 14.50 -6.64
N ALA A 54 -17.78 14.91 -5.41
CA ALA A 54 -17.34 14.21 -4.20
C ALA A 54 -17.88 12.77 -4.15
N GLN A 55 -19.15 12.57 -4.50
CA GLN A 55 -19.75 11.23 -4.54
C GLN A 55 -19.10 10.32 -5.57
N ASN A 56 -18.84 10.82 -6.78
CA ASN A 56 -18.17 10.05 -7.83
C ASN A 56 -16.75 9.66 -7.41
N PHE A 57 -16.02 10.56 -6.76
CA PHE A 57 -14.68 10.27 -6.26
C PHE A 57 -14.68 9.17 -5.20
N PHE A 58 -15.49 9.31 -4.14
CA PHE A 58 -15.49 8.30 -3.06
C PHE A 58 -16.02 6.95 -3.53
N THR A 59 -17.05 6.94 -4.37
CA THR A 59 -17.57 5.68 -4.91
C THR A 59 -16.57 5.01 -5.86
N PHE A 60 -15.76 5.78 -6.57
CA PHE A 60 -14.66 5.24 -7.37
C PHE A 60 -13.53 4.67 -6.50
N VAL A 61 -13.07 5.41 -5.48
CA VAL A 61 -11.87 5.06 -4.69
C VAL A 61 -12.11 3.96 -3.66
N ILE A 62 -13.31 3.87 -3.07
CA ILE A 62 -13.54 3.03 -1.88
C ILE A 62 -13.19 1.55 -2.05
N GLY A 63 -13.37 1.01 -3.25
CA GLY A 63 -13.07 -0.40 -3.55
C GLY A 63 -11.58 -0.69 -3.53
N HIS A 64 -10.86 -0.12 -4.50
CA HIS A 64 -9.43 -0.40 -4.70
C HIS A 64 -8.56 0.24 -3.61
N GLY A 65 -8.98 1.36 -3.02
CA GLY A 65 -8.23 2.08 -1.99
C GLY A 65 -7.93 1.24 -0.74
N SER A 66 -8.76 0.24 -0.44
CA SER A 66 -8.53 -0.71 0.66
C SER A 66 -7.22 -1.50 0.50
N PHE A 67 -6.96 -2.00 -0.70
CA PHE A 67 -5.74 -2.74 -1.02
C PHE A 67 -4.58 -1.80 -1.29
N GLU A 68 -4.81 -0.73 -2.04
CA GLU A 68 -3.76 0.19 -2.49
C GLU A 68 -3.09 0.95 -1.35
N LEU A 69 -3.87 1.64 -0.52
CA LEU A 69 -3.33 2.44 0.57
C LEU A 69 -2.60 1.55 1.58
N THR A 70 -3.18 0.39 1.88
CA THR A 70 -2.57 -0.59 2.77
C THR A 70 -1.28 -1.16 2.19
N ALA A 71 -1.24 -1.44 0.88
CA ALA A 71 -0.03 -1.90 0.21
C ALA A 71 1.09 -0.87 0.22
N ILE A 72 0.78 0.42 0.03
CA ILE A 72 1.77 1.51 0.12
C ILE A 72 2.33 1.61 1.53
N VAL A 73 1.49 1.47 2.56
CA VAL A 73 1.95 1.41 3.96
C VAL A 73 2.87 0.21 4.19
N ILE A 74 2.52 -0.98 3.71
CA ILE A 74 3.36 -2.18 3.82
C ILE A 74 4.68 -2.01 3.06
N ALA A 75 4.68 -1.41 1.87
CA ALA A 75 5.89 -1.08 1.13
C ALA A 75 6.76 -0.07 1.89
N GLY A 76 6.14 0.87 2.60
CA GLY A 76 6.77 1.74 3.58
C GLY A 76 7.47 0.98 4.69
N CYS A 77 6.74 0.07 5.36
CA CYS A 77 7.33 -0.81 6.37
C CYS A 77 8.49 -1.63 5.81
N ALA A 78 8.36 -2.18 4.60
CA ALA A 78 9.44 -2.92 3.93
C ALA A 78 10.69 -2.05 3.72
N GLY A 79 10.52 -0.80 3.25
CA GLY A 79 11.63 0.14 3.10
C GLY A 79 12.30 0.50 4.43
N LEU A 80 11.51 0.70 5.50
CA LEU A 80 12.04 0.96 6.83
C LEU A 80 12.80 -0.24 7.42
N VAL A 81 12.37 -1.48 7.15
CA VAL A 81 13.11 -2.70 7.55
C VAL A 81 14.49 -2.75 6.87
N LEU A 82 14.61 -2.33 5.60
CA LEU A 82 15.93 -2.19 4.95
C LEU A 82 16.79 -1.14 5.64
N GLY A 83 16.20 0.04 5.91
CA GLY A 83 16.89 1.13 6.61
C GLY A 83 17.39 0.71 8.00
N GLN A 84 16.57 -0.04 8.74
CA GLN A 84 16.93 -0.63 10.02
C GLN A 84 18.13 -1.57 9.90
N GLY A 85 18.15 -2.46 8.88
CA GLY A 85 19.26 -3.37 8.65
C GLY A 85 20.59 -2.66 8.40
N ILE A 86 20.55 -1.44 7.84
CA ILE A 86 21.74 -0.60 7.61
C ILE A 86 22.15 0.13 8.89
N LEU A 87 21.21 0.76 9.60
CA LEU A 87 21.49 1.59 10.77
C LEU A 87 21.89 0.79 12.00
N PHE A 88 21.19 -0.31 12.25
CA PHE A 88 21.25 -1.05 13.52
C PHE A 88 21.64 -2.52 13.28
N PRO A 89 22.89 -2.80 12.84
CA PRO A 89 23.31 -4.16 12.48
C PRO A 89 23.51 -5.10 13.68
N GLY A 90 23.53 -4.56 14.91
CA GLY A 90 23.79 -5.33 16.13
C GLY A 90 25.15 -6.01 16.07
N LYS A 91 25.17 -7.35 16.24
CA LYS A 91 26.39 -8.17 16.19
C LYS A 91 26.80 -8.59 14.78
N ARG A 92 25.99 -8.31 13.76
CA ARG A 92 26.25 -8.71 12.37
C ARG A 92 27.12 -7.67 11.67
N THR A 93 27.83 -8.07 10.61
CA THR A 93 28.37 -7.08 9.66
C THR A 93 27.21 -6.35 8.99
N ARG A 94 27.44 -5.14 8.45
CA ARG A 94 26.37 -4.39 7.76
C ARG A 94 25.78 -5.16 6.59
N ILE A 95 26.62 -5.89 5.83
CA ILE A 95 26.18 -6.70 4.70
C ILE A 95 25.33 -7.88 5.19
N ASP A 96 25.73 -8.57 6.25
CA ASP A 96 24.97 -9.71 6.79
C ASP A 96 23.67 -9.25 7.44
N SER A 97 23.67 -8.11 8.13
CA SER A 97 22.46 -7.48 8.64
C SER A 97 21.50 -7.11 7.51
N LEU A 98 22.00 -6.50 6.43
CA LEU A 98 21.20 -6.15 5.27
C LEU A 98 20.63 -7.38 4.57
N ARG A 99 21.39 -8.48 4.47
CA ARG A 99 20.88 -9.76 3.94
C ARG A 99 19.77 -10.34 4.80
N HIS A 100 19.93 -10.28 6.13
CA HIS A 100 18.93 -10.78 7.08
C HIS A 100 17.62 -9.97 6.98
N HIS A 101 17.69 -8.65 7.14
CA HIS A 101 16.52 -7.77 7.05
C HIS A 101 15.95 -7.71 5.62
N GLY A 102 16.80 -7.85 4.61
CA GLY A 102 16.41 -7.85 3.19
C GLY A 102 15.46 -8.99 2.83
N LYS A 103 15.60 -10.17 3.45
CA LYS A 103 14.65 -11.28 3.26
C LYS A 103 13.24 -10.91 3.76
N GLN A 104 13.15 -10.41 4.98
CA GLN A 104 11.88 -9.98 5.57
C GLN A 104 11.27 -8.81 4.79
N SER A 105 12.10 -7.83 4.42
CA SER A 105 11.68 -6.68 3.63
C SER A 105 11.14 -7.09 2.26
N LEU A 106 11.82 -8.02 1.56
CA LEU A 106 11.36 -8.52 0.27
C LEU A 106 10.02 -9.27 0.38
N GLN A 107 9.80 -10.05 1.44
CA GLN A 107 8.51 -10.71 1.69
C GLN A 107 7.38 -9.68 1.83
N LEU A 108 7.60 -8.62 2.60
CA LEU A 108 6.64 -7.52 2.73
C LEU A 108 6.38 -6.82 1.38
N ALA A 109 7.43 -6.53 0.61
CA ALA A 109 7.34 -5.89 -0.69
C ALA A 109 6.56 -6.75 -1.71
N MET A 110 6.76 -8.06 -1.72
CA MET A 110 6.01 -8.99 -2.57
C MET A 110 4.52 -9.02 -2.18
N GLY A 111 4.22 -9.03 -0.87
CA GLY A 111 2.85 -8.94 -0.37
C GLY A 111 2.17 -7.63 -0.81
N ALA A 112 2.85 -6.50 -0.68
CA ALA A 112 2.37 -5.21 -1.17
C ALA A 112 2.14 -5.22 -2.69
N GLY A 113 3.06 -5.81 -3.46
CA GLY A 113 2.92 -5.95 -4.92
C GLY A 113 1.68 -6.75 -5.32
N LEU A 114 1.39 -7.86 -4.63
CA LEU A 114 0.18 -8.64 -4.86
C LEU A 114 -1.08 -7.85 -4.53
N MET A 115 -1.09 -7.12 -3.41
CA MET A 115 -2.21 -6.26 -3.04
C MET A 115 -2.46 -5.16 -4.09
N LEU A 116 -1.40 -4.55 -4.64
CA LEU A 116 -1.54 -3.56 -5.71
C LEU A 116 -2.06 -4.15 -7.02
N ALA A 117 -1.69 -5.38 -7.35
CA ALA A 117 -2.26 -6.08 -8.50
C ALA A 117 -3.79 -6.26 -8.34
N VAL A 118 -4.24 -6.64 -7.13
CA VAL A 118 -5.68 -6.74 -6.81
C VAL A 118 -6.34 -5.36 -6.86
N ALA A 119 -5.71 -4.33 -6.29
CA ALA A 119 -6.21 -2.96 -6.33
C ALA A 119 -6.42 -2.49 -7.77
N ALA A 120 -5.43 -2.70 -8.64
CA ALA A 120 -5.51 -2.32 -10.04
C ALA A 120 -6.61 -3.06 -10.82
N MET A 121 -6.89 -4.32 -10.49
CA MET A 121 -8.04 -5.02 -11.08
C MET A 121 -9.37 -4.39 -10.63
N ILE A 122 -9.51 -4.07 -9.34
CA ILE A 122 -10.71 -3.41 -8.83
C ILE A 122 -10.85 -2.00 -9.43
N GLU A 123 -9.76 -1.26 -9.57
CA GLU A 123 -9.74 0.05 -10.18
C GLU A 123 -10.11 -0.01 -11.67
N GLY A 124 -9.48 -0.89 -12.43
CA GLY A 124 -9.67 -0.98 -13.88
C GLY A 124 -11.02 -1.55 -14.31
N PHE A 125 -11.61 -2.44 -13.51
CA PHE A 125 -12.82 -3.18 -13.90
C PHE A 125 -14.05 -2.87 -13.05
N TRP A 126 -13.91 -2.67 -11.74
CA TRP A 126 -15.06 -2.48 -10.82
C TRP A 126 -15.37 -1.00 -10.56
N SER A 127 -14.35 -0.20 -10.28
CA SER A 127 -14.49 1.22 -9.89
C SER A 127 -15.23 2.08 -10.92
N PRO A 128 -15.03 1.91 -12.25
CA PRO A 128 -15.74 2.71 -13.26
C PRO A 128 -17.17 2.21 -13.57
N LEU A 129 -17.62 1.09 -13.00
CA LEU A 129 -18.96 0.57 -13.32
C LEU A 129 -20.05 1.58 -12.91
N PRO A 130 -21.07 1.80 -13.76
CA PRO A 130 -22.19 2.70 -13.46
C PRO A 130 -23.21 2.00 -12.56
N THR A 131 -22.82 1.75 -11.31
CA THR A 131 -23.66 1.10 -10.29
C THR A 131 -24.13 2.08 -9.24
N LEU A 132 -25.16 1.70 -8.48
CA LEU A 132 -25.68 2.51 -7.38
C LEU A 132 -24.58 2.77 -6.33
N PRO A 133 -24.43 4.00 -5.82
CA PRO A 133 -23.42 4.34 -4.82
C PRO A 133 -23.43 3.40 -3.60
N VAL A 134 -24.62 3.03 -3.11
CA VAL A 134 -24.77 2.11 -1.97
C VAL A 134 -24.10 0.76 -2.20
N ILE A 135 -24.16 0.22 -3.42
CA ILE A 135 -23.53 -1.05 -3.77
C ILE A 135 -22.00 -0.89 -3.72
N LYS A 136 -21.47 0.22 -4.25
CA LYS A 136 -20.03 0.52 -4.19
C LYS A 136 -19.55 0.66 -2.74
N TYR A 137 -20.34 1.31 -1.88
CA TYR A 137 -20.02 1.43 -0.46
C TYR A 137 -20.04 0.09 0.28
N ILE A 138 -21.05 -0.77 0.02
CA ILE A 138 -21.12 -2.11 0.62
C ILE A 138 -19.93 -2.97 0.19
N VAL A 139 -19.64 -3.03 -1.12
CA VAL A 139 -18.49 -3.79 -1.63
C VAL A 139 -17.18 -3.24 -1.08
N GLY A 140 -17.00 -1.91 -1.11
CA GLY A 140 -15.82 -1.26 -0.52
C GLY A 140 -15.64 -1.62 0.95
N ALA A 141 -16.70 -1.55 1.76
CA ALA A 141 -16.65 -1.92 3.17
C ALA A 141 -16.26 -3.39 3.39
N MET A 142 -16.77 -4.32 2.57
CA MET A 142 -16.39 -5.72 2.63
C MET A 142 -14.92 -5.94 2.27
N LEU A 143 -14.40 -5.23 1.26
CA LEU A 143 -12.99 -5.30 0.86
C LEU A 143 -12.07 -4.77 1.97
N TRP A 144 -12.41 -3.62 2.57
CA TRP A 144 -11.72 -3.10 3.76
C TRP A 144 -11.72 -4.10 4.92
N LEU A 145 -12.89 -4.66 5.24
CA LEU A 145 -13.01 -5.66 6.29
C LEU A 145 -12.14 -6.89 6.00
N THR A 146 -12.09 -7.33 4.74
CA THR A 146 -11.26 -8.46 4.31
C THR A 146 -9.77 -8.19 4.54
N VAL A 147 -9.28 -7.01 4.12
CA VAL A 147 -7.89 -6.61 4.34
C VAL A 147 -7.56 -6.54 5.83
N ILE A 148 -8.44 -5.93 6.64
CA ILE A 148 -8.27 -5.83 8.09
C ILE A 148 -8.24 -7.22 8.74
N LEU A 149 -9.19 -8.09 8.42
CA LEU A 149 -9.25 -9.45 8.97
C LEU A 149 -8.04 -10.27 8.55
N TYR A 150 -7.59 -10.16 7.30
CA TYR A 150 -6.39 -10.85 6.83
C TYR A 150 -5.15 -10.40 7.63
N LEU A 151 -4.89 -9.10 7.70
CA LEU A 151 -3.71 -8.57 8.40
C LEU A 151 -3.75 -8.80 9.91
N THR A 152 -4.94 -8.89 10.50
CA THR A 152 -5.08 -9.12 11.93
C THR A 152 -5.07 -10.60 12.29
N LEU A 153 -5.66 -11.50 11.49
CA LEU A 153 -5.87 -12.90 11.88
C LEU A 153 -4.91 -13.90 11.19
N ALA A 154 -4.43 -13.61 9.98
CA ALA A 154 -3.54 -14.53 9.28
C ALA A 154 -2.20 -14.69 10.03
N GLY A 155 -1.63 -15.90 10.01
CA GLY A 155 -0.32 -16.19 10.61
C GLY A 155 -0.30 -16.36 12.14
N ARG A 156 -1.42 -16.16 12.86
CA ARG A 156 -1.48 -16.29 14.33
C ARG A 156 -1.28 -17.71 14.89
N GLY A 157 -1.29 -18.72 14.03
CA GLY A 157 -1.11 -20.13 14.40
C GLY A 157 0.32 -20.67 14.23
N GLU A 158 1.24 -19.89 13.65
CA GLU A 158 2.62 -20.32 13.50
C GLU A 158 3.41 -20.04 14.77
N VAL A 159 3.67 -21.09 15.55
CA VAL A 159 4.73 -21.07 16.56
C VAL A 159 6.04 -21.11 15.79
N ILE A 160 6.71 -19.96 15.67
CA ILE A 160 8.06 -19.90 15.14
C ILE A 160 8.94 -20.65 16.12
N HIS A 161 9.31 -21.89 15.78
CA HIS A 161 10.42 -22.57 16.44
C HIS A 161 11.70 -21.82 16.04
N GLU A 162 12.25 -21.03 16.96
CA GLU A 162 13.62 -20.53 16.84
C GLU A 162 14.56 -21.73 17.02
N ASP A 163 15.07 -22.25 15.90
CA ASP A 163 16.24 -23.14 15.86
C ASP A 163 17.55 -22.32 15.93
#